data_AF-A0A8S8Y368-F1
#
_entry.id   AF-A0A8S8Y368-F1
#
_cell.length_a   1.000
_cell.length_b   1.000
_cell.length_c   1.000
_cell.angle_alpha   90.00
_cell.angle_beta   90.00
_cell.angle_gamma   90.00
#
_symmetry.space_group_name_H-M   'P 1'
#
loop_
_entity.id
_entity.type
_entity.pdbx_description
1 polymer ?
#
loop_
_entity_poly.entity_id
_entity_poly.type
_entity_poly.pdbx_seq_one_letter_code
_entity_poly.pdbx_strand_id
1 'polypeptide(L)'
;MLELPVVHKFGGSCLRDATDLERIAEILTNAHQPVIVVVSALWGTTDRLMRAAQEPRYAGRLVYDLAKHHLRFSPTLVESPLYDVFQRVLEGIEESLNALASDRDDKIAYNRLLASGERLSALVIAHGLSLRGLEAHPVGAEDIGLQLDGAGTAARVDIAGSRAKLDRSAFHGVPVVTGWFGEGTDGNIALLGRGGSDHTATAWRPCFKPNASCCGRTCSASTRSTRGGVQSSPIPYLGYGKRWNLPMRTPPSSIPPPLSPSMKWASRLKFAT
;
A
#
# COMPACT_ATOMS: atom_id res chain seq x y z
N MET A 1 17.71 0.65 25.41
CA MET A 1 16.81 -0.26 24.67
C MET A 1 16.38 0.51 23.43
N LEU A 2 16.65 0.02 22.22
CA LEU A 2 16.25 0.75 21.00
C LEU A 2 14.71 0.87 20.98
N GLU A 3 14.22 2.11 20.90
CA GLU A 3 12.79 2.36 20.77
C GLU A 3 12.28 1.78 19.44
N LEU A 4 11.10 1.17 19.48
CA LEU A 4 10.50 0.60 18.27
C LEU A 4 9.97 1.73 17.38
N PRO A 5 10.24 1.68 16.07
CA PRO A 5 9.75 2.72 15.18
C PRO A 5 8.23 2.75 15.09
N VAL A 6 7.68 3.96 14.99
CA VAL A 6 6.28 4.21 14.68
C VAL A 6 6.08 4.10 13.18
N VAL A 7 5.14 3.25 12.74
CA VAL A 7 4.90 3.03 11.31
C VAL A 7 3.68 3.82 10.83
N HIS A 8 3.91 4.82 9.99
CA HIS A 8 2.86 5.61 9.34
C HIS A 8 2.59 5.04 7.96
N LYS A 9 1.33 4.67 7.68
CA LYS A 9 0.93 4.16 6.38
C LYS A 9 0.04 5.15 5.65
N PHE A 10 0.42 5.51 4.42
CA PHE A 10 -0.38 6.36 3.54
C PHE A 10 -0.86 5.56 2.32
N GLY A 11 -2.18 5.37 2.22
CA GLY A 11 -2.79 4.75 1.05
C GLY A 11 -3.02 5.75 -0.09
N GLY A 12 -3.31 5.25 -1.29
CA GLY A 12 -3.55 6.11 -2.46
C GLY A 12 -4.66 7.16 -2.28
N SER A 13 -5.64 6.94 -1.38
CA SER A 13 -6.67 7.95 -1.07
C SER A 13 -6.12 9.21 -0.40
N CYS A 14 -4.95 9.11 0.24
CA CYS A 14 -4.21 10.18 0.90
C CYS A 14 -3.02 10.66 0.06
N LEU A 15 -2.95 10.25 -1.20
CA LEU A 15 -1.86 10.53 -2.12
C LEU A 15 -2.48 10.93 -3.47
N ARG A 16 -3.26 12.01 -3.49
CA ARG A 16 -3.95 12.53 -4.68
C ARG A 16 -3.23 13.71 -5.32
N ASP A 17 -2.70 14.62 -4.50
CA ASP A 17 -1.97 15.79 -4.99
C ASP A 17 -0.91 16.30 -3.99
N ALA A 18 -0.20 17.37 -4.37
CA ALA A 18 0.86 17.97 -3.56
C ALA A 18 0.40 18.50 -2.19
N THR A 19 -0.89 18.84 -2.00
CA THR A 19 -1.40 19.28 -0.69
C THR A 19 -1.45 18.13 0.31
N ASP A 20 -1.57 16.89 -0.16
CA ASP A 20 -1.49 15.73 0.72
C ASP A 20 -0.08 15.55 1.29
N LEU A 21 0.95 15.86 0.50
CA LEU A 21 2.34 15.79 0.94
C LEU A 21 2.64 16.79 2.07
N GLU A 22 2.02 17.97 2.05
CA GLU A 22 2.12 18.94 3.15
C GLU A 22 1.52 18.38 4.44
N ARG A 23 0.31 17.81 4.36
CA ARG A 23 -0.33 17.16 5.52
C ARG A 23 0.50 15.99 6.05
N ILE A 24 1.11 15.21 5.16
CA ILE A 24 1.98 14.10 5.55
C ILE A 24 3.20 14.64 6.29
N ALA A 25 3.85 15.69 5.76
CA ALA A 25 4.99 16.31 6.43
C ALA A 25 4.61 16.83 7.83
N GLU A 26 3.49 17.54 7.97
CA GLU A 26 2.98 18.00 9.27
C GLU A 26 2.77 16.86 10.27
N ILE A 27 2.18 15.75 9.82
CA ILE A 27 2.00 14.55 10.67
C ILE A 27 3.35 14.00 11.14
N LEU A 28 4.33 13.91 10.24
CA LEU A 28 5.63 13.30 10.51
C LEU A 28 6.54 14.20 11.36
N THR A 29 6.50 15.52 11.18
CA THR A 29 7.22 16.48 12.02
C THR A 29 6.77 16.42 13.47
N ASN A 30 5.49 16.13 13.72
CA ASN A 30 4.92 16.01 15.06
C ASN A 30 4.94 14.57 15.61
N ALA A 31 5.48 13.60 14.86
CA ALA A 31 5.51 12.21 15.27
C ALA A 31 6.69 11.90 16.22
N HIS A 32 6.48 10.94 17.12
CA HIS A 32 7.57 10.39 17.93
C HIS A 32 8.52 9.56 17.07
N GLN A 33 9.79 9.94 17.07
CA GLN A 33 10.86 9.19 16.41
C GLN A 33 11.27 7.95 17.23
N PRO A 34 11.79 6.88 16.61
CA PRO A 34 12.02 6.73 15.17
C PRO A 34 10.72 6.46 14.38
N VAL A 35 10.65 6.89 13.11
CA VAL A 35 9.48 6.71 12.24
C VAL A 35 9.84 5.88 11.00
N ILE A 36 8.89 5.09 10.52
CA ILE A 36 8.91 4.45 9.20
C ILE A 36 7.66 4.87 8.45
N VAL A 37 7.81 5.25 7.19
CA VAL A 37 6.69 5.57 6.31
C VAL A 37 6.47 4.43 5.33
N VAL A 38 5.25 3.91 5.22
CA VAL A 38 4.86 2.93 4.20
C VAL A 38 3.87 3.58 3.26
N VAL A 39 4.14 3.55 1.96
CA VAL A 39 3.31 4.21 0.95
C VAL A 39 2.72 3.19 -0.01
N SER A 40 1.46 3.40 -0.38
CA SER A 40 0.89 2.79 -1.59
C SER A 40 1.20 3.66 -2.82
N ALA A 41 0.96 3.13 -4.01
CA ALA A 41 0.97 3.94 -5.23
C ALA A 41 0.05 5.18 -5.13
N LEU A 42 0.40 6.24 -5.87
CA LEU A 42 -0.45 7.43 -5.99
C LEU A 42 -1.85 7.07 -6.51
N TRP A 43 -2.83 7.92 -6.20
CA TRP A 43 -4.23 7.66 -6.50
C TRP A 43 -4.47 7.32 -7.98
N GLY A 44 -5.03 6.13 -8.22
CA GLY A 44 -5.38 5.65 -9.56
C GLY A 44 -4.23 5.09 -10.38
N THR A 45 -2.98 5.13 -9.89
CA THR A 45 -1.80 4.59 -10.59
C THR A 45 -1.92 3.06 -10.78
N THR A 46 -2.20 2.30 -9.72
CA THR A 46 -2.33 0.84 -9.81
C THR A 46 -3.42 0.41 -10.80
N ASP A 47 -4.56 1.09 -10.80
CA ASP A 47 -5.65 0.80 -11.74
C ASP A 47 -5.24 1.04 -13.20
N ARG A 48 -4.46 2.10 -13.47
CA ARG A 48 -3.93 2.36 -14.81
C ARG A 48 -2.93 1.29 -15.24
N LEU A 49 -2.04 0.88 -14.34
CA LEU A 49 -1.07 -0.20 -14.61
C LEU A 49 -1.76 -1.54 -14.87
N MET A 50 -2.76 -1.91 -14.06
CA MET A 50 -3.56 -3.14 -14.28
C MET A 50 -4.28 -3.12 -15.63
N ARG A 51 -4.84 -1.97 -16.04
CA ARG A 51 -5.49 -1.84 -17.36
C ARG A 51 -4.46 -1.97 -18.49
N ALA A 52 -3.30 -1.34 -18.35
CA ALA A 52 -2.23 -1.45 -19.33
C ALA A 52 -1.67 -2.87 -19.43
N ALA A 53 -1.65 -3.63 -18.34
CA ALA A 53 -1.27 -5.04 -18.38
C ALA A 53 -2.24 -5.89 -19.21
N GLN A 54 -3.55 -5.58 -19.15
CA GLN A 54 -4.58 -6.28 -19.92
C GLN A 54 -4.53 -5.91 -21.41
N GLU A 55 -4.12 -4.68 -21.72
CA GLU A 55 -3.97 -4.20 -23.09
C GLU A 55 -2.65 -3.44 -23.20
N PRO A 56 -1.51 -4.15 -23.37
CA PRO A 56 -0.17 -3.55 -23.39
C PRO A 56 0.09 -2.85 -24.74
N ARG A 57 -0.76 -1.87 -25.05
CA ARG A 57 -0.65 -0.96 -26.19
C ARG A 57 -0.25 0.40 -25.66
N TYR A 58 0.55 1.13 -26.45
CA TYR A 58 0.92 2.52 -26.14
C TYR A 58 1.66 2.71 -24.81
N ALA A 59 2.62 1.83 -24.49
CA ALA A 59 3.45 1.91 -23.28
C ALA A 59 4.03 3.32 -23.05
N GLY A 60 4.65 3.92 -24.07
CA GLY A 60 5.22 5.27 -23.97
C GLY A 60 4.22 6.36 -23.55
N ARG A 61 2.95 6.28 -23.97
CA ARG A 61 1.93 7.25 -23.54
C ARG A 61 1.59 7.08 -22.06
N LEU A 62 1.44 5.84 -21.60
CA LEU A 62 1.21 5.56 -20.18
C LEU A 62 2.39 6.06 -19.35
N VAL A 63 3.63 5.74 -19.76
CA VAL A 63 4.85 6.16 -19.05
C VAL A 63 4.91 7.68 -18.96
N TYR A 64 4.64 8.40 -20.06
CA TYR A 64 4.57 9.86 -20.06
C TYR A 64 3.50 10.39 -19.08
N ASP A 65 2.29 9.83 -19.11
CA ASP A 65 1.19 10.26 -18.24
C ASP A 65 1.48 9.96 -16.75
N LEU A 66 2.11 8.82 -16.45
CA LEU A 66 2.55 8.47 -15.11
C LEU A 66 3.66 9.40 -14.64
N ALA A 67 4.68 9.67 -15.46
CA ALA A 67 5.75 10.60 -15.13
C ALA A 67 5.18 11.98 -14.77
N LYS A 68 4.31 12.51 -15.62
CA LYS A 68 3.64 13.80 -15.38
C LYS A 68 2.78 13.79 -14.12
N HIS A 69 2.07 12.69 -13.85
CA HIS A 69 1.25 12.57 -12.64
C HIS A 69 2.09 12.59 -11.36
N HIS A 70 3.20 11.85 -11.33
CA HIS A 70 4.07 11.76 -10.15
C HIS A 70 4.90 13.03 -9.95
N LEU A 71 5.43 13.63 -11.02
CA LEU A 71 6.18 14.89 -10.91
C LEU A 71 5.32 16.06 -10.42
N ARG A 72 3.99 16.01 -10.56
CA ARG A 72 3.10 17.01 -9.93
C ARG A 72 3.16 17.01 -8.40
N PHE A 73 3.54 15.91 -7.76
CA PHE A 73 3.73 15.85 -6.31
C PHE A 73 5.03 16.53 -5.87
N SER A 74 6.07 16.39 -6.69
CA SER A 74 7.39 16.92 -6.41
C SER A 74 8.09 17.33 -7.70
N PRO A 75 7.79 18.53 -8.24
CA PRO A 75 8.27 18.93 -9.57
C PRO A 75 9.79 19.03 -9.67
N THR A 76 10.44 19.47 -8.60
CA THR A 76 11.91 19.61 -8.51
C THR A 76 12.63 18.28 -8.37
N LEU A 77 11.91 17.14 -8.34
CA LEU A 77 12.54 15.81 -8.39
C LEU A 77 13.47 15.68 -9.60
N VAL A 78 13.13 16.33 -10.72
CA VAL A 78 13.92 16.31 -11.96
C VAL A 78 15.32 16.90 -11.82
N GLU A 79 15.55 17.69 -10.77
CA GLU A 79 16.85 18.31 -10.45
C GLU A 79 17.62 17.50 -9.39
N SER A 80 17.02 16.42 -8.87
CA SER A 80 17.56 15.64 -7.76
C SER A 80 18.30 14.38 -8.24
N PRO A 81 19.24 13.83 -7.43
CA PRO A 81 19.87 12.54 -7.72
C PRO A 81 18.88 11.37 -7.82
N LEU A 82 17.68 11.51 -7.27
CA LEU A 82 16.62 10.49 -7.35
C LEU A 82 15.97 10.43 -8.73
N TYR A 83 16.18 11.43 -9.60
CA TYR A 83 15.59 11.44 -10.93
C TYR A 83 16.05 10.28 -11.80
N ASP A 84 17.31 9.88 -11.71
CA ASP A 84 17.83 8.73 -12.45
C ASP A 84 17.15 7.43 -12.02
N VAL A 85 16.89 7.28 -10.72
CA VAL A 85 16.14 6.13 -10.19
C VAL A 85 14.69 6.18 -10.70
N PHE A 86 14.09 7.37 -10.70
CA PHE A 86 12.74 7.58 -11.21
C PHE A 86 12.62 7.21 -12.70
N GLN A 87 13.58 7.60 -13.54
CA GLN A 87 13.64 7.23 -14.95
C GLN A 87 13.79 5.71 -15.13
N ARG A 88 14.67 5.06 -14.36
CA ARG A 88 14.80 3.59 -14.42
C ARG A 88 13.51 2.85 -14.05
N VAL A 89 12.73 3.37 -13.11
CA VAL A 89 11.41 2.79 -12.79
C VAL A 89 10.43 2.96 -13.95
N LEU A 90 10.47 4.10 -14.65
CA LEU A 90 9.66 4.35 -15.85
C LEU A 90 10.05 3.44 -17.03
N GLU A 91 11.35 3.26 -17.27
CA GLU A 91 11.89 2.31 -18.25
C GLU A 91 11.42 0.88 -17.93
N GLY A 92 11.51 0.46 -16.67
CA GLY A 92 11.03 -0.84 -16.23
C GLY A 92 9.52 -1.07 -16.43
N ILE A 93 8.70 -0.01 -16.42
CA ILE A 93 7.27 -0.09 -16.81
C ILE A 93 7.15 -0.45 -18.29
N GLU A 94 7.90 0.23 -19.15
CA GLU A 94 7.89 -0.02 -20.60
C GLU A 94 8.39 -1.42 -20.93
N GLU A 95 9.49 -1.86 -20.31
CA GLU A 95 10.02 -3.23 -20.42
C GLU A 95 8.97 -4.27 -20.00
N SER A 96 8.33 -4.07 -18.86
CA SER A 96 7.30 -5.00 -18.37
C SER A 96 6.09 -5.06 -19.29
N LEU A 97 5.68 -3.93 -19.88
CA LEU A 97 4.60 -3.90 -20.86
C LEU A 97 4.99 -4.58 -22.18
N ASN A 98 6.23 -4.42 -22.64
CA ASN A 98 6.73 -5.09 -23.83
C ASN A 98 6.82 -6.62 -23.63
N ALA A 99 7.24 -7.06 -22.44
CA ALA A 99 7.21 -8.47 -22.06
C ALA A 99 5.76 -9.00 -22.09
N LEU A 100 4.81 -8.28 -21.47
CA LEU A 100 3.38 -8.66 -21.48
C LEU A 100 2.72 -8.62 -22.85
N ALA A 101 3.23 -7.79 -23.77
CA ALA A 101 2.79 -7.78 -25.16
C ALA A 101 3.22 -9.05 -25.92
N SER A 102 4.35 -9.63 -25.50
CA SER A 102 4.89 -10.87 -26.08
C SER A 102 4.29 -12.12 -25.42
N ASP A 103 4.18 -12.12 -24.09
CA ASP A 103 3.57 -13.17 -23.28
C ASP A 103 2.62 -12.55 -22.24
N ARG A 104 1.32 -12.68 -22.49
CA ARG A 104 0.27 -12.10 -21.64
C ARG A 104 0.17 -12.77 -20.27
N ASP A 105 0.71 -13.98 -20.12
CA ASP A 105 0.67 -14.75 -18.88
C ASP A 105 1.98 -14.64 -18.08
N ASP A 106 2.92 -13.77 -18.49
CA ASP A 106 4.14 -13.47 -17.75
C ASP A 106 3.83 -12.76 -16.41
N LYS A 107 3.69 -13.59 -15.36
CA LYS A 107 3.42 -13.14 -13.99
C LYS A 107 4.56 -12.31 -13.41
N ILE A 108 5.79 -12.53 -13.84
CA ILE A 108 6.96 -11.79 -13.33
C ILE A 108 6.90 -10.37 -13.88
N ALA A 109 6.69 -10.21 -15.19
CA ALA A 109 6.48 -8.90 -15.81
C ALA A 109 5.25 -8.19 -15.22
N TYR A 110 4.14 -8.91 -15.02
CA TYR A 110 2.94 -8.35 -14.39
C TYR A 110 3.21 -7.79 -12.99
N ASN A 111 3.91 -8.54 -12.14
CA ASN A 111 4.22 -8.10 -10.80
C ASN A 111 5.21 -6.94 -10.76
N ARG A 112 6.24 -6.97 -11.61
CA ARG A 112 7.19 -5.86 -11.78
C ARG A 112 6.49 -4.58 -12.21
N LEU A 113 5.58 -4.67 -13.18
CA LEU A 113 4.77 -3.55 -13.64
C LEU A 113 3.98 -2.92 -12.50
N LEU A 114 3.31 -3.73 -11.68
CA LEU A 114 2.48 -3.24 -10.59
C LEU A 114 3.29 -2.66 -9.43
N ALA A 115 4.43 -3.26 -9.11
CA ALA A 115 5.37 -2.76 -8.11
C ALA A 115 5.89 -1.36 -8.44
N SER A 116 6.10 -1.04 -9.73
CA SER A 116 6.55 0.27 -10.18
C SER A 116 5.66 1.42 -9.70
N GLY A 117 4.36 1.19 -9.50
CA GLY A 117 3.45 2.21 -8.96
C GLY A 117 3.85 2.68 -7.55
N GLU A 118 4.20 1.77 -6.65
CA GLU A 118 4.62 2.17 -5.29
C GLU A 118 6.07 2.67 -5.28
N ARG A 119 6.95 2.13 -6.15
CA ARG A 119 8.32 2.65 -6.32
C ARG A 119 8.34 4.12 -6.75
N LEU A 120 7.55 4.49 -7.76
CA LEU A 120 7.41 5.90 -8.18
C LEU A 120 6.87 6.76 -7.05
N SER A 121 5.89 6.27 -6.29
CA SER A 121 5.33 7.02 -5.16
C SER A 121 6.35 7.24 -4.04
N ALA A 122 7.15 6.23 -3.70
CA ALA A 122 8.18 6.33 -2.67
C ALA A 122 9.23 7.38 -3.04
N LEU A 123 9.66 7.41 -4.30
CA LEU A 123 10.61 8.41 -4.81
C LEU A 123 10.08 9.84 -4.66
N VAL A 124 8.87 10.11 -5.16
CA VAL A 124 8.33 11.49 -5.14
C VAL A 124 7.95 11.95 -3.74
N ILE A 125 7.48 11.04 -2.89
CA ILE A 125 7.14 11.34 -1.49
C ILE A 125 8.42 11.59 -0.69
N ALA A 126 9.43 10.72 -0.80
CA ALA A 126 10.70 10.92 -0.11
C ALA A 126 11.34 12.26 -0.48
N HIS A 127 11.48 12.54 -1.77
CA HIS A 127 12.01 13.83 -2.23
C HIS A 127 11.18 15.01 -1.70
N GLY A 128 9.86 14.89 -1.78
CA GLY A 128 8.92 15.89 -1.30
C GLY A 128 9.00 16.18 0.20
N LEU A 129 9.23 15.16 1.03
CA LEU A 129 9.45 15.29 2.47
C LEU A 129 10.81 15.91 2.77
N SER A 130 11.84 15.59 1.98
CA SER A 130 13.19 16.16 2.12
C SER A 130 13.24 17.66 1.84
N LEU A 131 12.48 18.14 0.85
CA LEU A 131 12.29 19.58 0.63
C LEU A 131 11.64 20.31 1.82
N ARG A 132 10.97 19.57 2.71
CA ARG A 132 10.29 20.08 3.90
C ARG A 132 11.10 19.86 5.18
N GLY A 133 12.38 19.52 5.05
CA GLY A 133 13.32 19.43 6.17
C GLY A 133 13.30 18.09 6.93
N LEU A 134 12.60 17.08 6.42
CA LEU A 134 12.68 15.72 6.96
C LEU A 134 13.81 14.98 6.25
N GLU A 135 14.67 14.25 6.98
CA GLU A 135 15.72 13.43 6.36
C GLU A 135 15.11 12.16 5.74
N ALA A 136 14.33 12.34 4.66
CA ALA A 136 13.55 11.27 4.05
C ALA A 136 14.25 10.67 2.83
N HIS A 137 14.15 9.35 2.68
CA HIS A 137 14.73 8.63 1.54
C HIS A 137 13.84 7.46 1.11
N PRO A 138 13.81 7.14 -0.19
CA PRO A 138 13.02 6.04 -0.72
C PRO A 138 13.67 4.69 -0.40
N VAL A 139 12.85 3.68 -0.10
CA VAL A 139 13.32 2.32 0.20
C VAL A 139 12.41 1.28 -0.48
N GLY A 140 12.98 0.41 -1.30
CA GLY A 140 12.28 -0.75 -1.83
C GLY A 140 12.19 -1.83 -0.75
N ALA A 141 10.99 -2.29 -0.42
CA ALA A 141 10.80 -3.36 0.57
C ALA A 141 11.53 -4.67 0.20
N GLU A 142 11.60 -4.97 -1.09
CA GLU A 142 12.36 -6.07 -1.68
C GLU A 142 13.87 -5.93 -1.44
N ASP A 143 14.41 -4.71 -1.49
CA ASP A 143 15.85 -4.44 -1.36
C ASP A 143 16.33 -4.58 0.08
N ILE A 144 15.43 -4.42 1.04
CA ILE A 144 15.73 -4.51 2.48
C ILE A 144 15.30 -5.84 3.10
N GLY A 145 15.00 -6.83 2.27
CA GLY A 145 14.76 -8.19 2.69
C GLY A 145 13.34 -8.50 3.17
N LEU A 146 12.31 -7.72 2.78
CA LEU A 146 10.92 -8.10 3.04
C LEU A 146 10.54 -9.34 2.20
N GLN A 147 10.28 -10.44 2.90
CA GLN A 147 9.91 -11.74 2.31
C GLN A 147 8.41 -11.99 2.44
N LEU A 148 7.81 -12.57 1.40
CA LEU A 148 6.41 -12.95 1.39
C LEU A 148 6.24 -14.47 1.36
N ASP A 149 5.18 -14.94 2.03
CA ASP A 149 4.81 -16.36 2.08
C ASP A 149 4.00 -16.74 0.84
N GLY A 150 4.68 -16.77 -0.33
CA GLY A 150 4.11 -17.14 -1.62
C GLY A 150 5.00 -16.78 -2.81
N ALA A 151 4.72 -17.38 -3.97
CA ALA A 151 5.37 -17.10 -5.25
C ALA A 151 4.39 -16.39 -6.19
N GLY A 152 4.78 -15.24 -6.74
CA GLY A 152 3.93 -14.36 -7.54
C GLY A 152 2.84 -13.64 -6.74
N THR A 153 2.10 -14.35 -5.88
CA THR A 153 1.14 -13.75 -4.94
C THR A 153 1.28 -14.38 -3.56
N ALA A 154 1.03 -13.59 -2.51
CA ALA A 154 1.09 -14.05 -1.14
C ALA A 154 -0.09 -13.55 -0.31
N ALA A 155 -0.52 -14.37 0.65
CA ALA A 155 -1.58 -13.99 1.59
C ALA A 155 -1.03 -13.15 2.76
N ARG A 156 0.27 -13.25 3.06
CA ARG A 156 0.91 -12.62 4.22
C ARG A 156 2.41 -12.42 3.99
N VAL A 157 3.01 -11.60 4.83
CA VAL A 157 4.47 -11.44 4.94
C VAL A 157 5.04 -12.64 5.71
N ASP A 158 6.14 -13.22 5.24
CA ASP A 158 6.95 -14.14 6.01
C ASP A 158 7.80 -13.34 7.00
N ILE A 159 7.30 -13.20 8.23
CA ILE A 159 7.96 -12.44 9.30
C ILE A 159 9.31 -13.06 9.67
N ALA A 160 9.44 -14.38 9.64
CA ALA A 160 10.66 -15.06 10.06
C ALA A 160 11.76 -14.85 9.01
N GLY A 161 11.45 -15.11 7.73
CA GLY A 161 12.35 -14.84 6.61
C GLY A 161 12.71 -13.36 6.49
N SER A 162 11.71 -12.47 6.62
CA SER A 162 11.92 -11.03 6.57
C SER A 162 12.88 -10.57 7.66
N ARG A 163 12.71 -11.03 8.89
CA ARG A 163 13.59 -10.68 10.01
C ARG A 163 15.02 -11.16 9.82
N ALA A 164 15.19 -12.34 9.22
CA ALA A 164 16.50 -12.93 8.99
C ALA A 164 17.30 -12.17 7.92
N LYS A 165 16.63 -11.68 6.87
CA LYS A 165 17.23 -10.93 5.76
C LYS A 165 17.20 -9.41 5.94
N LEU A 166 16.57 -8.91 7.00
CA LEU A 166 16.33 -7.48 7.21
C LEU A 166 17.63 -6.66 7.22
N ASP A 167 17.78 -5.78 6.23
CA ASP A 167 18.79 -4.73 6.28
C ASP A 167 18.34 -3.60 7.20
N ARG A 168 18.91 -3.56 8.40
CA ARG A 168 18.59 -2.53 9.40
C ARG A 168 19.23 -1.17 9.08
N SER A 169 20.26 -1.13 8.23
CA SER A 169 20.97 0.11 7.90
C SER A 169 20.11 1.06 7.04
N ALA A 170 19.15 0.51 6.30
CA ALA A 170 18.17 1.26 5.52
C ALA A 170 17.19 2.09 6.36
N PHE A 171 17.12 1.85 7.68
CA PHE A 171 16.19 2.52 8.61
C PHE A 171 16.85 3.64 9.41
N HIS A 172 17.45 4.61 8.71
CA HIS A 172 17.88 5.90 9.25
C HIS A 172 16.88 7.00 8.86
N GLY A 173 16.98 8.20 9.45
CA GLY A 173 16.09 9.33 9.10
C GLY A 173 14.61 8.94 9.05
N VAL A 174 13.95 9.23 7.92
CA VAL A 174 12.56 8.87 7.62
C VAL A 174 12.51 8.00 6.36
N PRO A 175 12.65 6.66 6.48
CA PRO A 175 12.59 5.77 5.33
C PRO A 175 11.15 5.72 4.79
N VAL A 176 11.00 5.96 3.49
CA VAL A 176 9.74 5.86 2.74
C VAL A 176 9.74 4.55 1.97
N VAL A 177 9.15 3.53 2.61
CA VAL A 177 9.19 2.15 2.18
C VAL A 177 8.00 1.83 1.26
N THR A 178 8.25 1.12 0.17
CA THR A 178 7.18 0.57 -0.67
C THR A 178 6.31 -0.41 0.12
N GLY A 179 5.00 -0.39 -0.12
CA GLY A 179 4.07 -1.38 0.42
C GLY A 179 3.73 -2.46 -0.60
N TRP A 180 2.73 -3.28 -0.24
CA TRP A 180 2.00 -4.23 -1.11
C TRP A 180 2.81 -5.38 -1.71
N PHE A 181 4.11 -5.26 -1.90
CA PHE A 181 4.93 -6.30 -2.50
C PHE A 181 6.23 -6.51 -1.72
N GLY A 182 6.93 -7.59 -2.07
CA GLY A 182 8.21 -7.99 -1.51
C GLY A 182 8.78 -9.15 -2.31
N GLU A 183 9.87 -9.75 -1.83
CA GLU A 183 10.46 -10.94 -2.45
C GLU A 183 9.62 -12.18 -2.09
N GLY A 184 9.17 -12.92 -3.10
CA GLY A 184 8.49 -14.19 -2.94
C GLY A 184 9.46 -15.35 -2.70
N THR A 185 8.91 -16.54 -2.45
CA THR A 185 9.72 -17.74 -2.17
C THR A 185 10.57 -18.21 -3.36
N ASP A 186 10.27 -17.71 -4.56
CA ASP A 186 10.99 -17.96 -5.81
C ASP A 186 12.05 -16.89 -6.13
N GLY A 187 12.25 -15.92 -5.24
CA GLY A 187 13.20 -14.81 -5.43
C GLY A 187 12.69 -13.70 -6.37
N ASN A 188 11.48 -13.84 -6.92
CA ASN A 188 10.85 -12.79 -7.73
C ASN A 188 9.96 -11.88 -6.87
N ILE A 189 9.51 -10.77 -7.44
CA ILE A 189 8.49 -9.93 -6.78
C ILE A 189 7.20 -10.73 -6.65
N ALA A 190 6.68 -10.80 -5.43
CA ALA A 190 5.34 -11.28 -5.13
C ALA A 190 4.45 -10.14 -4.63
N LEU A 191 3.16 -10.18 -4.95
CA LEU A 191 2.18 -9.19 -4.51
C LEU A 191 1.33 -9.74 -3.35
N LEU A 192 1.08 -8.92 -2.34
CA LEU A 192 0.14 -9.21 -1.28
C LEU A 192 -1.31 -9.08 -1.80
N GLY A 193 -2.22 -9.81 -1.15
CA GLY A 193 -3.66 -9.67 -1.39
C GLY A 193 -4.26 -8.31 -0.99
N ARG A 194 -5.58 -8.25 -0.87
CA ARG A 194 -6.31 -7.02 -0.48
C ARG A 194 -5.75 -6.42 0.82
N GLY A 195 -5.53 -5.10 0.81
CA GLY A 195 -4.94 -4.40 1.95
C GLY A 195 -3.45 -4.67 2.13
N GLY A 196 -2.75 -5.09 1.08
CA GLY A 196 -1.35 -5.51 1.19
C GLY A 196 -0.40 -4.45 1.74
N SER A 197 -0.54 -3.16 1.38
CA SER A 197 0.29 -2.12 2.00
C SER A 197 0.02 -1.97 3.52
N ASP A 198 -1.20 -2.29 4.00
CA ASP A 198 -1.48 -2.34 5.44
C ASP A 198 -0.83 -3.55 6.09
N HIS A 199 -0.81 -4.70 5.40
CA HIS A 199 -0.07 -5.89 5.84
C HIS A 199 1.43 -5.58 5.96
N THR A 200 2.04 -4.94 4.96
CA THR A 200 3.43 -4.48 5.00
C THR A 200 3.70 -3.59 6.21
N ALA A 201 2.85 -2.58 6.45
CA ALA A 201 2.99 -1.68 7.61
C ALA A 201 2.95 -2.43 8.95
N THR A 202 2.01 -3.37 9.09
CA THR A 202 1.89 -4.18 10.32
C THR A 202 3.02 -5.19 10.51
N ALA A 203 3.71 -5.58 9.43
CA ALA A 203 4.78 -6.57 9.46
C ALA A 203 6.12 -6.02 9.99
N TRP A 204 6.39 -4.72 9.82
CA TRP A 204 7.67 -4.14 10.26
C TRP A 204 7.94 -4.33 11.75
N ARG A 205 6.93 -4.09 12.60
CA ARG A 205 7.09 -4.19 14.05
C ARG A 205 7.54 -5.57 14.53
N PRO A 206 6.88 -6.69 14.16
CA PRO A 206 7.37 -8.02 14.50
C PRO A 206 8.68 -8.40 13.80
N CYS A 207 9.02 -7.82 12.64
CA CYS A 207 10.35 -7.96 12.03
C CYS A 207 11.47 -7.33 12.87
N PHE A 208 11.22 -6.16 13.49
CA PHE A 208 12.18 -5.51 14.40
C PHE A 208 12.27 -6.20 15.77
N LYS A 209 11.13 -6.58 16.35
CA LYS A 209 11.09 -7.22 17.67
C LYS A 209 10.07 -8.37 17.70
N PRO A 210 10.51 -9.61 17.94
CA PRO A 210 9.61 -10.75 18.07
C PRO A 210 8.65 -10.54 19.25
N ASN A 211 7.41 -11.04 19.11
CA ASN A 211 6.32 -10.93 20.09
C ASN A 211 5.80 -9.52 20.37
N ALA A 212 6.23 -8.51 19.61
CA ALA A 212 5.64 -7.18 19.67
C ALA A 212 4.24 -7.18 19.00
N SER A 213 3.19 -7.45 19.77
CA SER A 213 1.79 -7.43 19.28
C SER A 213 1.45 -6.08 18.69
N CYS A 214 0.99 -6.01 17.43
CA CYS A 214 0.57 -4.74 16.81
C CYS A 214 -0.45 -4.01 17.69
N CYS A 215 0.02 -3.04 18.48
CA CYS A 215 -0.87 -2.15 19.21
C CYS A 215 -1.57 -1.32 18.15
N GLY A 216 -2.88 -1.53 17.96
CA GLY A 216 -3.75 -0.82 17.01
C GLY A 216 -3.94 0.67 17.31
N ARG A 217 -2.91 1.36 17.79
CA ARG A 217 -2.84 2.81 17.99
C ARG A 217 -1.74 3.49 17.16
N THR A 218 -0.72 2.77 16.72
CA THR A 218 0.42 3.34 15.97
C THR A 218 0.42 2.97 14.48
N CYS A 219 -0.75 2.69 13.92
CA CYS A 219 -0.99 2.87 12.49
C CYS A 219 -2.03 3.96 12.41
N SER A 220 -1.63 5.22 12.19
CA SER A 220 -2.55 6.24 11.71
C SER A 220 -2.88 5.93 10.26
N ALA A 221 -3.55 4.78 10.04
CA ALA A 221 -4.14 4.43 8.77
C ALA A 221 -5.26 5.45 8.53
N SER A 222 -4.93 6.57 7.91
CA SER A 222 -5.87 7.52 7.35
C SER A 222 -6.56 6.86 6.15
N THR A 223 -7.24 5.73 6.35
CA THR A 223 -8.04 5.09 5.30
C THR A 223 -9.38 5.79 5.22
N ARG A 224 -9.43 6.90 4.47
CA ARG A 224 -10.72 7.45 4.03
C ARG A 224 -11.25 6.57 2.89
N SER A 225 -11.89 5.45 3.25
CA SER A 225 -12.61 4.59 2.30
C SER A 225 -13.75 5.38 1.64
N THR A 226 -13.79 5.40 0.30
CA THR A 226 -14.76 6.15 -0.52
C THR A 226 -15.79 5.24 -1.20
N ARG A 227 -16.35 4.27 -0.48
CA ARG A 227 -17.56 3.56 -0.94
C ARG A 227 -18.71 3.77 0.04
N GLY A 228 -19.54 4.77 -0.24
CA GLY A 228 -20.78 5.09 0.48
C GLY A 228 -20.52 5.86 1.77
N GLY A 229 -20.95 7.13 1.81
CA GLY A 229 -20.75 8.01 2.95
C GLY A 229 -21.39 7.48 4.23
N VAL A 230 -20.55 7.04 5.17
CA VAL A 230 -20.85 7.06 6.60
C VAL A 230 -19.55 7.48 7.29
N GLN A 231 -19.60 8.60 7.99
CA GLN A 231 -18.54 9.05 8.88
C GLN A 231 -18.55 8.10 10.09
N SER A 232 -17.69 7.08 10.11
CA SER A 232 -17.60 6.19 11.27
C SER A 232 -16.56 6.72 12.25
N SER A 233 -17.00 7.05 13.46
CA SER A 233 -16.10 7.22 14.60
C SER A 233 -15.33 5.92 14.86
N PRO A 234 -14.07 5.99 15.31
CA PRO A 234 -13.31 4.80 15.67
C PRO A 234 -14.06 3.98 16.71
N ILE A 235 -14.34 2.70 16.41
CA ILE A 235 -14.92 1.79 17.40
C ILE A 235 -13.85 1.48 18.44
N PRO A 236 -14.05 1.82 19.72
CA PRO A 236 -13.07 1.52 20.75
C PRO A 236 -13.09 0.03 21.09
N TYR A 237 -12.03 -0.66 20.66
CA TYR A 237 -11.49 -1.92 21.17
C TYR A 237 -12.29 -3.23 20.95
N LEU A 238 -11.60 -4.21 20.34
CA LEU A 238 -11.78 -5.64 20.63
C LEU A 238 -10.39 -6.24 20.85
N GLY A 239 -10.08 -6.59 22.11
CA GLY A 239 -8.91 -7.36 22.46
C GLY A 239 -9.06 -8.79 21.94
N TYR A 240 -7.96 -9.37 21.46
CA TYR A 240 -7.92 -10.77 21.06
C TYR A 240 -8.21 -11.67 22.26
N GLY A 241 -9.42 -12.23 22.28
CA GLY A 241 -9.89 -13.11 23.33
C GLY A 241 -11.38 -13.42 23.21
N LYS A 242 -11.88 -13.70 21.99
CA LYS A 242 -13.12 -14.45 21.75
C LYS A 242 -13.32 -14.70 20.25
N ARG A 243 -13.33 -15.99 19.89
CA ARG A 243 -13.76 -16.53 18.60
C ARG A 243 -15.21 -16.09 18.33
N TRP A 244 -15.47 -15.43 17.20
CA TRP A 244 -16.83 -15.18 16.72
C TRP A 244 -16.96 -15.63 15.27
N ASN A 245 -17.77 -16.69 15.08
CA ASN A 245 -18.44 -16.97 13.83
C ASN A 245 -19.45 -15.86 13.57
N LEU A 246 -19.35 -15.16 12.45
CA LEU A 246 -20.43 -14.34 11.88
C LEU A 246 -20.51 -14.66 10.38
N PRO A 247 -21.74 -14.80 9.84
CA PRO A 247 -21.97 -15.42 8.54
C PRO A 247 -21.60 -14.47 7.40
N MET A 248 -21.02 -15.04 6.34
CA MET A 248 -20.79 -14.36 5.07
C MET A 248 -22.10 -13.75 4.55
N ARG A 249 -22.19 -12.41 4.53
CA ARG A 249 -23.18 -11.72 3.71
C ARG A 249 -22.63 -11.62 2.29
N THR A 250 -23.21 -12.38 1.38
CA THR A 250 -23.07 -12.19 -0.06
C THR A 250 -23.67 -10.86 -0.50
N PRO A 251 -23.09 -10.15 -1.49
CA PRO A 251 -23.69 -8.96 -2.06
C PRO A 251 -24.88 -9.33 -2.98
N PRO A 252 -25.93 -8.49 -3.11
CA PRO A 252 -27.07 -8.83 -3.93
C PRO A 252 -26.77 -8.55 -5.40
N SER A 253 -26.88 -9.59 -6.22
CA SER A 253 -27.20 -9.48 -7.65
C SER A 253 -28.25 -10.55 -7.97
N SER A 254 -29.19 -10.22 -8.85
CA SER A 254 -30.32 -11.01 -9.39
C SER A 254 -31.71 -10.82 -8.73
N ILE A 255 -32.56 -10.09 -9.46
CA ILE A 255 -33.99 -10.32 -9.83
C ILE A 255 -34.89 -11.08 -8.82
N PRO A 256 -36.05 -10.54 -8.40
CA PRO A 256 -36.98 -11.23 -7.50
C PRO A 256 -37.97 -12.19 -8.23
N PRO A 257 -38.45 -13.27 -7.58
CA PRO A 257 -39.46 -14.20 -8.09
C PRO A 257 -40.90 -13.77 -7.74
N PRO A 258 -41.96 -14.41 -8.32
CA PRO A 258 -43.34 -14.08 -7.99
C PRO A 258 -43.80 -14.68 -6.65
N LEU A 259 -44.75 -13.96 -6.04
CA LEU A 259 -45.38 -14.13 -4.75
C LEU A 259 -46.16 -15.45 -4.57
N SER A 260 -46.13 -16.00 -3.35
CA SER A 260 -47.32 -16.59 -2.71
C SER A 260 -47.25 -16.43 -1.17
N PRO A 261 -48.40 -16.40 -0.45
CA PRO A 261 -48.50 -15.72 0.84
C PRO A 261 -48.89 -16.66 2.00
N SER A 262 -48.15 -16.64 3.12
CA SER A 262 -48.72 -16.95 4.44
C SER A 262 -47.67 -16.84 5.55
N MET A 263 -47.84 -15.87 6.46
CA MET A 263 -48.01 -16.07 7.91
C MET A 263 -47.69 -14.78 8.67
N LYS A 264 -48.74 -14.26 9.30
CA LYS A 264 -48.75 -13.18 10.28
C LYS A 264 -48.04 -13.62 11.57
N TRP A 265 -47.31 -12.72 12.23
CA TRP A 265 -47.20 -12.47 13.69
C TRP A 265 -46.39 -11.17 13.86
N ALA A 266 -47.03 -10.00 13.99
CA ALA A 266 -47.41 -9.31 15.25
C ALA A 266 -46.24 -8.66 16.04
N SER A 267 -46.05 -7.36 15.79
CA SER A 267 -45.90 -6.23 16.74
C SER A 267 -44.85 -6.23 17.88
N ARG A 268 -43.95 -5.22 17.85
CA ARG A 268 -43.65 -4.14 18.85
C ARG A 268 -42.22 -3.59 18.59
N LEU A 269 -42.04 -2.35 18.10
CA LEU A 269 -41.79 -1.09 18.83
C LEU A 269 -40.75 -1.27 19.97
N LYS A 270 -39.65 -0.51 20.07
CA LYS A 270 -39.51 0.97 20.00
C LYS A 270 -38.09 1.40 19.61
N PHE A 271 -37.99 2.51 18.88
CA PHE A 271 -36.82 3.40 18.88
C PHE A 271 -36.85 4.28 20.13
N ALA A 272 -35.68 4.55 20.71
CA ALA A 272 -35.47 5.69 21.57
C ALA A 272 -34.25 6.45 21.04
N THR A 273 -34.47 7.76 20.96
CA THR A 273 -33.59 8.88 20.63
C THR A 273 -32.18 8.80 21.19
#